data_AF-A0A6A6SD05-F1
#
_entry.id   AF-A0A6A6SD05-F1
#
_cell.length_a   1.000
_cell.length_b   1.000
_cell.length_c   1.000
_cell.angle_alpha   90.00
_cell.angle_beta   90.00
_cell.angle_gamma   90.00
#
_symmetry.space_group_name_H-M   'P 1'
#
loop_
_entity.id
_entity.type
_entity.pdbx_description
1 polymer ?
#
loop_
_entity_poly.entity_id
_entity_poly.type
_entity_poly.pdbx_seq_one_letter_code
_entity_poly.pdbx_strand_id
1 'polypeptide(L)'
;MRPHGVSNAYPTREEDPTCCIRRLVSRLDVSYRRKDGLKPAKPIFHRLSQTSQERRDASLTERPVDATVLTPSDVAAAEEKGKTVLYLAYGSNLCNETFRKARGIRPLSQINVLVPTLRLTFDLPGIPYTEPCFANSAIRDPGSDVAKAVEGKPDYHKDRWHKGMVGCVYEVTPSDYAHIIATEGGGASYEDVLVDCYPLPSADTVPSTPTTSPFKAHTLFAPIASATSPFRRPDPSYAQPSARYLKLITDGATELELPTEYQEYLNGIRSYTITSKRQQVGKVLFASIWMPFVLMLFGLGKTFQDDEGRVPQWLGMLLGWVFKGMWVSYDGVFRRAFGNGERTEECDEEDEGRGSLAGVRKSVIYCDSVVNLV
;
A
#
# COMPACT_ATOMS: atom_id res chain seq x y z
N MET A 1 -20.08 55.29 -31.93
CA MET A 1 -20.97 54.10 -31.91
C MET A 1 -20.27 53.00 -31.13
N ARG A 2 -20.99 52.26 -30.27
CA ARG A 2 -20.58 51.20 -29.31
C ARG A 2 -19.36 50.34 -29.71
N PRO A 3 -18.60 49.68 -28.78
CA PRO A 3 -19.19 48.87 -27.69
C PRO A 3 -18.45 48.71 -26.33
N HIS A 4 -19.28 48.28 -25.36
CA HIS A 4 -19.07 47.36 -24.22
C HIS A 4 -17.81 47.43 -23.32
N GLY A 5 -18.07 47.69 -22.03
CA GLY A 5 -17.26 47.25 -20.90
C GLY A 5 -18.16 46.87 -19.73
N VAL A 6 -18.61 45.61 -19.69
CA VAL A 6 -19.33 45.03 -18.55
C VAL A 6 -18.27 44.51 -17.58
N SER A 7 -18.15 45.16 -16.43
CA SER A 7 -17.41 44.65 -15.28
C SER A 7 -18.25 43.58 -14.61
N ASN A 8 -17.81 42.32 -14.69
CA ASN A 8 -18.31 41.23 -13.86
C ASN A 8 -17.15 40.76 -12.99
N ALA A 9 -17.06 41.34 -11.79
CA ALA A 9 -16.36 40.73 -10.68
C ALA A 9 -17.13 39.47 -10.27
N TYR A 10 -16.53 38.29 -10.50
CA TYR A 10 -16.97 37.05 -9.87
C TYR A 10 -16.24 36.90 -8.53
N PRO A 11 -16.95 36.54 -7.44
CA PRO A 11 -16.30 36.25 -6.17
C PRO A 11 -15.50 34.95 -6.29
N THR A 12 -14.23 35.00 -5.88
CA THR A 12 -13.39 33.83 -5.62
C THR A 12 -14.06 32.97 -4.54
N ARG A 13 -14.53 31.81 -4.95
CA ARG A 13 -15.04 30.78 -4.05
C ARG A 13 -13.83 30.09 -3.42
N GLU A 14 -13.57 30.38 -2.14
CA GLU A 14 -12.71 29.55 -1.30
C GLU A 14 -13.27 28.12 -1.32
N GLU A 15 -12.51 27.17 -1.87
CA GLU A 15 -12.86 25.75 -1.86
C GLU A 15 -12.39 25.11 -0.55
N ASP A 16 -13.37 24.59 0.17
CA ASP A 16 -13.34 23.98 1.49
C ASP A 16 -12.60 22.61 1.48
N PRO A 17 -11.49 22.43 2.25
CA PRO A 17 -10.65 21.21 2.25
C PRO A 17 -11.24 20.00 3.01
N THR A 18 -12.54 20.00 3.31
CA THR A 18 -13.23 19.00 4.16
C THR A 18 -13.49 17.61 3.53
N CYS A 19 -13.10 17.35 2.28
CA CYS A 19 -13.59 16.17 1.55
C CYS A 19 -12.85 14.84 1.85
N CYS A 20 -11.53 14.87 2.11
CA CYS A 20 -10.75 13.63 2.24
C CYS A 20 -10.85 12.98 3.64
N ILE A 21 -11.25 13.75 4.65
CA ILE A 21 -11.19 13.35 6.07
C ILE A 21 -12.49 12.68 6.54
N ARG A 22 -13.63 12.99 5.89
CA ARG A 22 -14.91 12.37 6.22
C ARG A 22 -14.86 10.84 6.10
N ARG A 23 -13.98 10.29 5.25
CA ARG A 23 -13.90 8.86 4.90
C ARG A 23 -13.10 7.96 5.84
N LEU A 24 -12.23 8.51 6.68
CA LEU A 24 -11.47 7.70 7.66
C LEU A 24 -12.22 7.58 8.99
N VAL A 25 -12.96 8.63 9.37
CA VAL A 25 -13.77 8.64 10.59
C VAL A 25 -15.15 7.99 10.38
N SER A 26 -15.74 8.08 9.18
CA SER A 26 -17.03 7.43 8.88
C SER A 26 -17.00 5.90 8.78
N ARG A 27 -15.85 5.27 9.03
CA ARG A 27 -15.66 3.81 8.92
C ARG A 27 -15.70 3.09 10.27
N LEU A 28 -16.00 3.80 11.35
CA LEU A 28 -16.04 3.25 12.70
C LEU A 28 -17.41 3.34 13.37
N ASP A 29 -18.43 3.83 12.67
CA ASP A 29 -19.78 3.90 13.21
C ASP A 29 -20.76 3.17 12.28
N VAL A 30 -21.30 2.05 12.76
CA VAL A 30 -22.37 1.30 12.10
C VAL A 30 -23.69 1.67 12.78
N SER A 31 -24.50 2.46 12.08
CA SER A 31 -25.95 2.35 12.16
C SER A 31 -26.57 2.71 10.81
N TYR A 32 -27.28 1.75 10.25
CA TYR A 32 -27.84 1.76 8.91
C TYR A 32 -29.16 2.55 8.88
N ARG A 33 -29.27 3.55 8.00
CA ARG A 33 -30.54 3.91 7.37
C ARG A 33 -30.39 3.76 5.86
N ARG A 34 -31.00 2.70 5.34
CA ARG A 34 -31.15 2.39 3.92
C ARG A 34 -31.83 3.57 3.22
N LYS A 35 -31.13 4.22 2.30
CA LYS A 35 -31.76 4.88 1.17
C LYS A 35 -31.18 4.23 -0.08
N ASP A 36 -32.03 3.50 -0.79
CA ASP A 36 -31.73 3.01 -2.13
C ASP A 36 -31.42 4.22 -3.01
N GLY A 37 -30.17 4.31 -3.47
CA GLY A 37 -29.67 5.38 -4.32
C GLY A 37 -28.54 4.81 -5.17
N LEU A 38 -28.61 5.08 -6.48
CA LEU A 38 -27.63 4.70 -7.51
C LEU A 38 -26.19 4.67 -6.97
N LYS A 39 -25.50 3.54 -7.15
CA LYS A 39 -24.06 3.46 -6.90
C LYS A 39 -23.39 4.58 -7.72
N PRO A 40 -22.59 5.47 -7.11
CA PRO A 40 -21.89 6.50 -7.87
C PRO A 40 -21.01 5.81 -8.94
N ALA A 41 -21.02 6.35 -10.15
CA ALA A 41 -20.20 5.84 -11.25
C ALA A 41 -18.73 5.75 -10.80
N LYS A 42 -18.04 4.65 -11.14
CA LYS A 42 -16.61 4.53 -10.87
C LYS A 42 -15.88 5.68 -11.58
N PRO A 43 -14.91 6.35 -10.94
CA PRO A 43 -14.10 7.36 -11.61
C PRO A 43 -13.41 6.74 -12.82
N ILE A 44 -13.52 7.39 -13.98
CA ILE A 44 -12.81 6.97 -15.19
C ILE A 44 -11.42 7.59 -15.10
N PHE A 45 -10.40 6.74 -15.03
CA PHE A 45 -9.01 7.17 -15.05
C PHE A 45 -8.48 7.11 -16.47
N HIS A 46 -8.06 8.25 -17.02
CA HIS A 46 -7.41 8.28 -18.33
C HIS A 46 -6.04 7.59 -18.26
N ARG A 47 -5.74 6.79 -19.30
CA ARG A 47 -4.44 6.17 -19.49
C ARG A 47 -3.38 7.27 -19.65
N LEU A 48 -2.28 7.12 -18.93
CA LEU A 48 -1.15 8.03 -18.99
C LEU A 48 -0.24 7.68 -20.18
N SER A 49 0.46 8.68 -20.71
CA SER A 49 1.49 8.46 -21.73
C SER A 49 2.66 7.67 -21.13
N GLN A 50 3.41 7.02 -22.01
CA GLN A 50 4.63 6.33 -21.60
C GLN A 50 5.74 7.35 -21.29
N THR A 51 6.51 7.12 -20.23
CA THR A 51 7.68 7.93 -19.89
C THR A 51 8.70 7.95 -21.03
N SER A 52 9.12 9.15 -21.46
CA SER A 52 9.97 9.32 -22.65
C SER A 52 11.35 8.69 -22.47
N GLN A 53 12.05 8.42 -23.57
CA GLN A 53 13.41 7.89 -23.51
C GLN A 53 14.37 8.95 -22.93
N GLU A 54 14.20 10.22 -23.29
CA GLU A 54 15.04 11.32 -22.81
C GLU A 54 14.93 11.48 -21.29
N ARG A 55 13.71 11.36 -20.73
CA ARG A 55 13.51 11.44 -19.28
C ARG A 55 14.14 10.25 -18.56
N ARG A 56 14.06 9.05 -19.14
CA ARG A 56 14.71 7.85 -18.62
C ARG A 56 16.23 8.00 -18.65
N ASP A 57 16.80 8.49 -19.74
CA ASP A 57 18.25 8.70 -19.86
C ASP A 57 18.74 9.76 -18.86
N ALA A 58 17.98 10.85 -18.65
CA ALA A 58 18.31 11.88 -17.67
C ALA A 58 18.41 11.33 -16.23
N SER A 59 17.60 10.32 -15.89
CA SER A 59 17.57 9.72 -14.55
C SER A 59 18.88 9.02 -14.18
N LEU A 60 19.70 8.60 -15.15
CA LEU A 60 20.96 7.88 -14.90
C LEU A 60 21.97 8.69 -14.07
N THR A 61 21.80 10.02 -14.03
CA THR A 61 22.65 10.94 -13.28
C THR A 61 22.01 11.46 -11.98
N GLU A 62 20.79 11.01 -11.66
CA GLU A 62 20.09 11.40 -10.44
C GLU A 62 20.77 10.82 -9.19
N ARG A 63 20.56 11.51 -8.07
CA ARG A 63 21.08 11.10 -6.76
C ARG A 63 19.89 10.84 -5.83
N PRO A 64 20.03 9.93 -4.84
CA PRO A 64 19.00 9.71 -3.85
C PRO A 64 18.64 11.03 -3.16
N VAL A 65 17.36 11.21 -2.88
CA VAL A 65 16.89 12.41 -2.19
C VAL A 65 16.85 12.12 -0.71
N ASP A 66 17.51 12.96 0.09
CA ASP A 66 17.33 12.90 1.54
C ASP A 66 15.94 13.46 1.89
N ALA A 67 14.97 12.55 2.02
CA ALA A 67 13.60 12.86 2.39
C ALA A 67 13.48 13.62 3.72
N THR A 68 14.49 13.53 4.60
CA THR A 68 14.50 14.24 5.89
C THR A 68 14.93 15.71 5.77
N VAL A 69 15.55 16.09 4.64
CA VAL A 69 16.11 17.43 4.40
C VAL A 69 15.33 18.19 3.33
N LEU A 70 14.49 17.52 2.55
CA LEU A 70 13.72 18.07 1.42
C LEU A 70 12.82 19.25 1.84
N THR A 71 13.27 20.51 1.67
CA THR A 71 12.50 21.69 2.10
C THR A 71 11.47 22.12 1.04
N PRO A 72 10.39 22.81 1.42
CA PRO A 72 9.45 23.40 0.45
C PRO A 72 10.13 24.35 -0.55
N SER A 73 11.17 25.07 -0.12
CA SER A 73 11.97 25.93 -1.01
C SER A 73 12.73 25.11 -2.06
N ASP A 74 13.26 23.93 -1.69
CA ASP A 74 13.88 23.01 -2.64
C ASP A 74 12.86 22.45 -3.64
N VAL A 75 11.65 22.11 -3.15
CA VAL A 75 10.53 21.65 -3.98
C VAL A 75 10.12 22.73 -4.98
N ALA A 76 9.89 23.97 -4.52
CA ALA A 76 9.51 25.10 -5.37
C ALA A 76 10.60 25.42 -6.40
N ALA A 77 11.87 25.44 -5.99
CA ALA A 77 12.98 25.68 -6.92
C ALA A 77 13.16 24.56 -7.95
N ALA A 78 12.82 23.31 -7.60
CA ALA A 78 12.80 22.19 -8.53
C ALA A 78 11.64 22.32 -9.53
N GLU A 79 10.47 22.75 -9.07
CA GLU A 79 9.29 23.01 -9.92
C GLU A 79 9.51 24.17 -10.89
N GLU A 80 10.08 25.28 -10.44
CA GLU A 80 10.45 26.41 -11.31
C GLU A 80 11.42 26.00 -12.43
N LYS A 81 12.28 25.01 -12.16
CA LYS A 81 13.21 24.43 -13.13
C LYS A 81 12.57 23.33 -13.99
N GLY A 82 11.28 23.05 -13.81
CA GLY A 82 10.56 22.00 -14.53
C GLY A 82 11.08 20.59 -14.25
N LYS A 83 11.70 20.36 -13.08
CA LYS A 83 12.19 19.02 -12.71
C LYS A 83 11.01 18.12 -12.37
N THR A 84 11.16 16.83 -12.66
CA THR A 84 10.21 15.77 -12.31
C THR A 84 10.94 14.64 -11.59
N VAL A 85 10.21 13.79 -10.89
CA VAL A 85 10.77 12.64 -10.16
C VAL A 85 10.18 11.36 -10.74
N LEU A 86 11.04 10.36 -10.99
CA LEU A 86 10.59 9.01 -11.35
C LEU A 86 10.40 8.20 -10.07
N TYR A 87 9.16 7.87 -9.73
CA TYR A 87 8.77 7.14 -8.52
C TYR A 87 8.28 5.72 -8.86
N LEU A 88 8.95 4.71 -8.33
CA LEU A 88 8.56 3.30 -8.46
C LEU A 88 7.50 2.92 -7.43
N ALA A 89 6.32 2.56 -7.92
CA ALA A 89 5.25 1.93 -7.17
C ALA A 89 5.27 0.40 -7.35
N TYR A 90 5.10 -0.33 -6.24
CA TYR A 90 5.01 -1.80 -6.22
C TYR A 90 3.90 -2.35 -5.30
N GLY A 91 3.30 -1.50 -4.45
CA GLY A 91 2.24 -1.86 -3.51
C GLY A 91 0.89 -1.24 -3.87
N SER A 92 0.17 -0.71 -2.87
CA SER A 92 -1.14 -0.07 -3.06
C SER A 92 -1.14 1.12 -4.03
N ASN A 93 0.03 1.70 -4.30
CA ASN A 93 0.22 2.79 -5.26
C ASN A 93 0.08 2.38 -6.73
N LEU A 94 0.04 1.07 -7.02
CA LEU A 94 -0.30 0.59 -8.36
C LEU A 94 -1.75 0.95 -8.74
N CYS A 95 -2.65 1.08 -7.76
CA CYS A 95 -4.06 1.36 -8.01
C CYS A 95 -4.35 2.85 -8.12
N ASN A 96 -5.08 3.23 -9.18
CA ASN A 96 -5.50 4.61 -9.42
C ASN A 96 -6.40 5.15 -8.29
N GLU A 97 -7.25 4.31 -7.69
CA GLU A 97 -8.08 4.73 -6.54
C GLU A 97 -7.23 5.17 -5.35
N THR A 98 -6.11 4.48 -5.07
CA THR A 98 -5.19 4.88 -4.02
C THR A 98 -4.33 6.07 -4.46
N PHE A 99 -3.68 5.96 -5.61
CA PHE A 99 -2.62 6.88 -6.01
C PHE A 99 -3.17 8.22 -6.52
N ARG A 100 -4.13 8.19 -7.45
CA ARG A 100 -4.64 9.40 -8.11
C ARG A 100 -5.84 10.02 -7.41
N LYS A 101 -6.67 9.19 -6.77
CA LYS A 101 -7.91 9.66 -6.12
C LYS A 101 -7.74 9.91 -4.63
N ALA A 102 -7.28 8.92 -3.86
CA ALA A 102 -7.18 9.07 -2.41
C ALA A 102 -6.04 10.02 -2.01
N ARG A 103 -4.88 9.93 -2.67
CA ARG A 103 -3.75 10.86 -2.46
C ARG A 103 -3.78 12.10 -3.33
N GLY A 104 -4.57 12.11 -4.40
CA GLY A 104 -4.64 13.27 -5.30
C GLY A 104 -3.41 13.48 -6.20
N ILE A 105 -2.51 12.49 -6.30
CA ILE A 105 -1.31 12.55 -7.15
C ILE A 105 -1.72 12.62 -8.62
N ARG A 106 -1.02 13.43 -9.41
CA ARG A 106 -1.29 13.63 -10.84
C ARG A 106 -0.04 13.26 -11.64
N PRO A 107 0.16 11.97 -11.94
CA PRO A 107 1.35 11.57 -12.68
C PRO A 107 1.31 12.12 -14.11
N LEU A 108 2.48 12.49 -14.60
CA LEU A 108 2.70 13.06 -15.93
C LEU A 108 2.83 11.96 -16.98
N SER A 109 3.51 10.88 -16.62
CA SER A 109 3.71 9.70 -17.46
C SER A 109 3.87 8.46 -16.58
N GLN A 110 3.79 7.27 -17.18
CA GLN A 110 4.01 6.01 -16.47
C GLN A 110 4.73 4.97 -17.34
N ILE A 111 5.40 4.00 -16.73
CA ILE A 111 5.99 2.86 -17.44
C ILE A 111 6.09 1.62 -16.53
N ASN A 112 5.70 0.45 -17.04
CA ASN A 112 5.82 -0.81 -16.31
C ASN A 112 7.27 -1.29 -16.35
N VAL A 113 7.78 -1.77 -15.22
CA VAL A 113 9.20 -2.11 -15.07
C VAL A 113 9.43 -3.41 -14.32
N LEU A 114 10.58 -4.01 -14.62
CA LEU A 114 11.21 -5.06 -13.84
C LEU A 114 12.38 -4.47 -13.04
N VAL A 115 12.49 -4.86 -11.78
CA VAL A 115 13.59 -4.49 -10.88
C VAL A 115 14.26 -5.77 -10.39
N PRO A 116 15.36 -6.22 -11.02
CA PRO A 116 15.96 -7.53 -10.74
C PRO A 116 16.63 -7.63 -9.36
N THR A 117 16.98 -6.49 -8.77
CA THR A 117 17.67 -6.36 -7.47
C THR A 117 16.71 -6.34 -6.29
N LEU A 118 15.40 -6.20 -6.52
CA LEU A 118 14.38 -6.17 -5.48
C LEU A 118 13.40 -7.34 -5.61
N ARG A 119 12.77 -7.68 -4.49
CA ARG A 119 11.60 -8.56 -4.42
C ARG A 119 10.49 -7.90 -3.61
N LEU A 120 9.25 -8.21 -3.97
CA LEU A 120 8.07 -7.84 -3.20
C LEU A 120 7.96 -8.71 -1.94
N THR A 121 7.76 -8.10 -0.78
CA THR A 121 7.48 -8.78 0.48
C THR A 121 6.18 -8.25 1.09
N PHE A 122 5.62 -9.00 2.04
CA PHE A 122 4.44 -8.60 2.82
C PHE A 122 4.76 -8.67 4.31
N ASP A 123 5.77 -7.92 4.71
CA ASP A 123 6.38 -7.95 6.04
C ASP A 123 6.34 -6.59 6.76
N LEU A 124 5.78 -5.55 6.13
CA LEU A 124 5.50 -4.30 6.84
C LEU A 124 4.33 -4.54 7.81
N PRO A 125 4.52 -4.42 9.14
CA PRO A 125 3.46 -4.73 10.08
C PRO A 125 2.34 -3.68 10.04
N GLY A 126 1.10 -4.13 9.98
CA GLY A 126 -0.08 -3.28 10.12
C GLY A 126 -0.75 -3.46 11.48
N ILE A 127 -2.06 -3.68 11.47
CA ILE A 127 -2.90 -3.85 12.66
C ILE A 127 -3.38 -5.31 12.72
N PRO A 128 -3.05 -6.06 13.79
CA PRO A 128 -3.55 -7.43 13.98
C PRO A 128 -5.07 -7.56 13.79
N TYR A 129 -5.49 -8.73 13.29
CA TYR A 129 -6.88 -9.10 13.00
C TYR A 129 -7.62 -8.29 11.92
N THR A 130 -7.00 -7.25 11.36
CA THR A 130 -7.66 -6.35 10.40
C THR A 130 -6.83 -6.24 9.12
N GLU A 131 -5.66 -5.64 9.22
CA GLU A 131 -4.72 -5.38 8.13
C GLU A 131 -3.34 -5.81 8.61
N PRO A 132 -3.05 -7.12 8.71
CA PRO A 132 -1.93 -7.57 9.52
C PRO A 132 -0.58 -7.19 8.98
N CYS A 133 -0.45 -7.16 7.64
CA CYS A 133 0.74 -6.66 6.97
C CYS A 133 0.41 -5.98 5.64
N PHE A 134 1.37 -5.17 5.21
CA PHE A 134 1.38 -4.45 3.94
C PHE A 134 2.61 -4.83 3.11
N ALA A 135 2.62 -4.42 1.85
CA ALA A 135 3.74 -4.65 0.95
C ALA A 135 4.96 -3.84 1.41
N ASN A 136 6.13 -4.43 1.18
CA ASN A 136 7.43 -3.78 1.31
C ASN A 136 8.34 -4.30 0.19
N SER A 137 9.54 -3.74 0.10
CA SER A 137 10.60 -4.23 -0.77
C SER A 137 11.75 -4.81 0.06
N ALA A 138 12.38 -5.85 -0.48
CA ALA A 138 13.61 -6.42 0.07
C ALA A 138 14.64 -6.60 -1.05
N ILE A 139 15.93 -6.50 -0.69
CA ILE A 139 17.02 -6.85 -1.62
C ILE A 139 16.86 -8.33 -2.00
N ARG A 140 16.94 -8.59 -3.30
CA ARG A 140 16.82 -9.92 -3.89
C ARG A 140 18.20 -10.55 -4.04
N ASP A 141 18.31 -11.78 -3.56
CA ASP A 141 19.43 -12.67 -3.86
C ASP A 141 18.93 -13.77 -4.82
N PRO A 142 19.29 -13.69 -6.13
CA PRO A 142 18.86 -14.67 -7.12
C PRO A 142 19.27 -16.10 -6.79
N GLY A 143 20.39 -16.31 -6.07
CA GLY A 143 20.84 -17.64 -5.67
C GLY A 143 19.91 -18.29 -4.65
N SER A 144 19.35 -17.49 -3.74
CA SER A 144 18.39 -17.94 -2.73
C SER A 144 17.04 -18.36 -3.33
N ASP A 145 16.62 -17.73 -4.43
CA ASP A 145 15.35 -18.03 -5.09
C ASP A 145 15.36 -19.42 -5.73
N VAL A 146 16.49 -19.80 -6.36
CA VAL A 146 16.70 -21.13 -6.96
C VAL A 146 16.69 -22.21 -5.88
N ALA A 147 17.35 -21.98 -4.74
CA ALA A 147 17.38 -22.94 -3.64
C ALA A 147 15.98 -23.17 -3.03
N LYS A 148 15.18 -22.11 -2.87
CA LYS A 148 13.82 -22.21 -2.32
C LYS A 148 12.84 -22.93 -3.23
N ALA A 149 12.98 -22.79 -4.55
CA ALA A 149 12.17 -23.55 -5.51
C ALA A 149 12.41 -25.07 -5.41
N VAL A 150 13.61 -25.48 -4.97
CA VAL A 150 14.00 -26.90 -4.84
C VAL A 150 13.61 -27.49 -3.48
N GLU A 151 13.51 -26.69 -2.42
CA GLU A 151 13.30 -27.17 -1.03
C GLU A 151 11.88 -27.62 -0.65
N GLY A 152 10.85 -27.42 -1.50
CA GLY A 152 9.53 -28.05 -1.32
C GLY A 152 8.80 -27.77 0.03
N LYS A 153 9.09 -26.65 0.71
CA LYS A 153 8.40 -26.26 1.96
C LYS A 153 6.93 -25.90 1.71
N PRO A 154 6.04 -26.09 2.71
CA PRO A 154 4.60 -25.97 2.51
C PRO A 154 4.21 -24.59 1.99
N ASP A 155 3.29 -24.66 1.05
CA ASP A 155 3.22 -23.84 -0.14
C ASP A 155 2.36 -22.60 0.09
N TYR A 156 2.95 -21.54 0.65
CA TYR A 156 2.28 -20.26 0.62
C TYR A 156 2.61 -19.55 -0.70
N HIS A 157 1.58 -19.35 -1.53
CA HIS A 157 1.70 -18.84 -2.89
C HIS A 157 2.49 -17.54 -3.04
N LYS A 158 2.57 -16.71 -1.98
CA LYS A 158 3.35 -15.48 -2.02
C LYS A 158 4.86 -15.71 -2.23
N ASP A 159 5.37 -16.88 -1.84
CA ASP A 159 6.79 -17.24 -1.97
C ASP A 159 7.13 -17.89 -3.33
N ARG A 160 6.16 -18.03 -4.24
CA ARG A 160 6.34 -18.63 -5.57
C ARG A 160 6.90 -17.68 -6.63
N TRP A 161 7.00 -16.38 -6.33
CA TRP A 161 7.61 -15.43 -7.25
C TRP A 161 9.12 -15.40 -7.07
N HIS A 162 9.84 -15.84 -8.09
CA HIS A 162 11.30 -16.00 -8.07
C HIS A 162 12.03 -15.06 -9.03
N LYS A 163 11.29 -14.18 -9.73
CA LYS A 163 11.86 -13.16 -10.62
C LYS A 163 12.04 -11.85 -9.87
N GLY A 164 12.61 -10.85 -10.54
CA GLY A 164 12.67 -9.48 -10.00
C GLY A 164 11.28 -8.92 -9.68
N MET A 165 11.24 -7.91 -8.83
CA MET A 165 10.02 -7.16 -8.54
C MET A 165 9.45 -6.54 -9.81
N VAL A 166 8.14 -6.67 -10.00
CA VAL A 166 7.41 -5.98 -11.06
C VAL A 166 6.62 -4.84 -10.45
N GLY A 167 6.67 -3.68 -11.09
CA GLY A 167 5.97 -2.48 -10.63
C GLY A 167 5.75 -1.49 -11.78
N CYS A 168 5.35 -0.29 -11.41
CA CYS A 168 5.14 0.81 -12.33
C CYS A 168 5.91 2.03 -11.84
N VAL A 169 6.68 2.65 -12.73
CA VAL A 169 7.28 3.94 -12.47
C VAL A 169 6.34 5.03 -12.95
N TYR A 170 6.00 5.94 -12.06
CA TYR A 170 5.27 7.17 -12.35
C TYR A 170 6.24 8.35 -12.42
N GLU A 171 6.10 9.18 -13.44
CA GLU A 171 6.72 10.51 -13.44
C GLU A 171 5.80 11.47 -12.71
N VAL A 172 6.29 12.09 -11.63
CA VAL A 172 5.51 12.99 -10.76
C VAL A 172 6.21 14.32 -10.57
N THR A 173 5.46 15.33 -10.15
CA THR A 173 6.05 16.62 -9.76
C THR A 173 6.79 16.51 -8.42
N PRO A 174 7.73 17.42 -8.12
CA PRO A 174 8.37 17.50 -6.82
C PRO A 174 7.36 17.63 -5.66
N SER A 175 6.30 18.43 -5.80
CA SER A 175 5.24 18.52 -4.76
C SER A 175 4.48 17.20 -4.57
N ASP A 176 4.14 16.52 -5.66
CA ASP A 176 3.49 15.20 -5.59
C ASP A 176 4.41 14.17 -4.93
N TYR A 177 5.70 14.20 -5.23
CA TYR A 177 6.69 13.31 -4.60
C TYR A 177 6.85 13.60 -3.10
N ALA A 178 6.92 14.88 -2.70
CA ALA A 178 6.90 15.26 -1.30
C ALA A 178 5.63 14.78 -0.58
N HIS A 179 4.47 14.86 -1.25
CA HIS A 179 3.21 14.34 -0.72
C HIS A 179 3.21 12.80 -0.57
N ILE A 180 3.82 12.07 -1.52
CA ILE A 180 4.01 10.61 -1.43
C ILE A 180 4.84 10.27 -0.19
N ILE A 181 5.99 10.93 -0.02
CA ILE A 181 6.86 10.75 1.16
C ILE A 181 6.07 10.99 2.45
N ALA A 182 5.37 12.11 2.55
CA ALA A 182 4.60 12.47 3.75
C ALA A 182 3.50 11.46 4.09
N THR A 183 2.84 10.89 3.08
CA THR A 183 1.70 9.95 3.29
C THR A 183 2.11 8.49 3.47
N GLU A 184 3.33 8.11 3.08
CA GLU A 184 3.87 6.75 3.27
C GLU A 184 4.66 6.58 4.57
N GLY A 185 4.77 7.64 5.38
CA GLY A 185 5.60 7.64 6.59
C GLY A 185 7.09 7.84 6.29
N GLY A 186 7.41 8.42 5.13
CA GLY A 186 8.73 8.86 4.74
C GLY A 186 9.22 9.93 5.71
N GLY A 187 10.28 9.60 6.45
CA GLY A 187 10.81 10.37 7.57
C GLY A 187 10.89 9.58 8.88
N ALA A 188 10.12 8.49 9.04
CA ALA A 188 10.18 7.64 10.24
C ALA A 188 10.39 6.14 9.95
N SER A 189 9.87 5.62 8.82
CA SER A 189 9.87 4.17 8.54
C SER A 189 10.44 3.76 7.18
N TYR A 190 10.61 4.70 6.25
CA TYR A 190 11.11 4.44 4.89
C TYR A 190 12.27 5.36 4.54
N GLU A 191 13.30 4.78 3.93
CA GLU A 191 14.41 5.46 3.27
C GLU A 191 14.11 5.55 1.77
N ASP A 192 14.40 6.70 1.16
CA ASP A 192 14.38 6.84 -0.29
C ASP A 192 15.65 6.20 -0.88
N VAL A 193 15.45 5.27 -1.82
CA VAL A 193 16.55 4.61 -2.51
C VAL A 193 16.36 4.69 -4.03
N LEU A 194 17.46 4.90 -4.75
CA LEU A 194 17.48 4.83 -6.21
C LEU A 194 17.75 3.41 -6.67
N VAL A 195 16.87 2.88 -7.52
CA VAL A 195 16.97 1.53 -8.06
C VAL A 195 17.00 1.52 -9.58
N ASP A 196 17.67 0.52 -10.14
CA ASP A 196 17.68 0.26 -11.58
C ASP A 196 16.37 -0.41 -12.02
N CYS A 197 15.61 0.32 -12.83
CA CYS A 197 14.36 -0.13 -13.41
C CYS A 197 14.55 -0.44 -14.90
N TYR A 198 14.00 -1.56 -15.34
CA TYR A 198 14.08 -2.03 -16.72
C TYR A 198 12.68 -2.03 -17.33
N PRO A 199 12.43 -1.25 -18.39
CA PRO A 199 11.14 -1.24 -19.07
C PRO A 199 10.69 -2.66 -19.45
N LEU A 200 9.46 -3.01 -19.08
CA LEU A 200 8.84 -4.26 -19.50
C LEU A 200 8.26 -4.11 -20.92
N PRO A 201 8.50 -5.07 -21.83
CA PRO A 201 7.78 -5.11 -23.09
C PRO A 201 6.30 -5.43 -22.84
N SER A 202 5.43 -5.05 -23.78
CA SER A 202 4.04 -5.50 -23.78
C SER A 202 3.99 -6.99 -24.12
N ALA A 203 4.08 -7.83 -23.09
CA ALA A 203 4.07 -9.28 -23.18
C ALA A 203 3.36 -9.89 -21.95
N ASP A 204 2.84 -11.11 -22.11
CA ASP A 204 2.15 -11.83 -21.03
C ASP A 204 3.09 -12.35 -19.95
N THR A 205 4.36 -12.57 -20.29
CA THR A 205 5.36 -13.14 -19.38
C THR A 205 6.38 -12.10 -18.94
N VAL A 206 6.86 -12.27 -17.71
CA VAL A 206 7.94 -11.45 -17.15
C VAL A 206 9.27 -12.13 -17.48
N PRO A 207 10.24 -11.44 -18.09
CA PRO A 207 11.54 -12.04 -18.35
C PRO A 207 12.31 -12.25 -17.04
N SER A 208 12.97 -13.40 -16.87
CA SER A 208 13.78 -13.69 -15.68
C SER A 208 15.02 -12.80 -15.55
N THR A 209 15.51 -12.31 -16.69
CA THR A 209 16.61 -11.35 -16.79
C THR A 209 16.16 -10.17 -17.65
N PRO A 210 16.53 -8.93 -17.31
CA PRO A 210 16.15 -7.77 -18.12
C PRO A 210 16.65 -7.85 -19.56
N THR A 211 15.83 -7.38 -20.50
CA THR A 211 16.14 -7.35 -21.95
C THR A 211 16.32 -5.93 -22.49
N THR A 212 16.05 -4.92 -21.67
CA THR A 212 16.06 -3.49 -22.02
C THR A 212 17.20 -2.76 -21.29
N SER A 213 17.47 -1.51 -21.67
CA SER A 213 18.40 -0.66 -20.92
C SER A 213 17.77 -0.16 -19.62
N PRO A 214 18.54 -0.08 -18.51
CA PRO A 214 18.02 0.42 -17.25
C PRO A 214 17.85 1.94 -17.26
N PHE A 215 17.03 2.43 -16.34
CA PHE A 215 16.97 3.82 -15.89
C PHE A 215 16.77 3.86 -14.38
N LYS A 216 16.95 5.01 -13.73
CA LYS A 216 16.83 5.16 -12.28
C LYS A 216 15.43 5.61 -11.88
N ALA A 217 14.92 5.06 -10.78
CA ALA A 217 13.72 5.57 -10.12
C ALA A 217 13.89 5.53 -8.60
N HIS A 218 13.27 6.50 -7.95
CA HIS A 218 13.12 6.60 -6.51
C HIS A 218 12.10 5.58 -6.02
N THR A 219 12.40 4.91 -4.92
CA THR A 219 11.43 4.03 -4.27
C THR A 219 11.59 4.10 -2.77
N LEU A 220 10.48 3.92 -2.07
CA LEU A 220 10.48 3.88 -0.62
C LEU A 220 10.79 2.45 -0.16
N PHE A 221 11.92 2.31 0.49
CA PHE A 221 12.40 1.07 1.08
C PHE A 221 12.36 1.19 2.60
N ALA A 222 11.68 0.28 3.30
CA ALA A 222 11.77 0.21 4.76
C ALA A 222 12.91 -0.75 5.11
N PRO A 223 14.09 -0.27 5.56
CA PRO A 223 15.21 -1.14 5.84
C PRO A 223 14.87 -2.05 7.01
N ILE A 224 15.04 -3.35 6.78
CA ILE A 224 14.96 -4.38 7.83
C ILE A 224 16.04 -4.15 8.91
N ALA A 225 17.09 -3.37 8.60
CA ALA A 225 18.33 -3.26 9.37
C ALA A 225 18.54 -1.93 10.13
N SER A 226 17.61 -0.97 10.11
CA SER A 226 17.80 0.21 10.99
C SER A 226 17.59 -0.24 12.43
N ALA A 227 18.59 0.00 13.29
CA ALA A 227 18.59 -0.35 14.72
C ALA A 227 17.43 0.28 15.52
N THR A 228 16.62 1.11 14.86
CA THR A 228 15.43 1.81 15.34
C THR A 228 14.11 1.15 14.91
N SER A 229 14.12 0.03 14.18
CA SER A 229 12.90 -0.75 13.84
C SER A 229 12.69 -1.92 14.81
N PRO A 230 12.02 -1.73 15.98
CA PRO A 230 11.60 -2.82 16.85
C PRO A 230 10.47 -3.68 16.24
N PHE A 231 10.19 -3.53 14.95
CA PHE A 231 9.01 -4.06 14.25
C PHE A 231 9.30 -5.25 13.35
N ARG A 232 10.52 -5.80 13.38
CA ARG A 232 10.86 -7.00 12.61
C ARG A 232 10.08 -8.20 13.16
N ARG A 233 9.08 -8.67 12.41
CA ARG A 233 8.49 -9.99 12.63
C ARG A 233 9.60 -11.04 12.45
N PRO A 234 9.69 -12.08 13.31
CA PRO A 234 10.77 -13.07 13.23
C PRO A 234 10.89 -13.75 11.86
N ASP A 235 9.74 -14.00 11.22
CA ASP A 235 9.64 -14.53 9.86
C ASP A 235 8.88 -13.53 8.97
N PRO A 236 9.58 -12.84 8.05
CA PRO A 236 8.96 -11.94 7.06
C PRO A 236 7.92 -12.62 6.16
N SER A 237 8.00 -13.95 5.97
CA SER A 237 7.03 -14.70 5.17
C SER A 237 5.82 -15.19 6.00
N TYR A 238 5.78 -14.94 7.30
CA TYR A 238 4.71 -15.49 8.13
C TYR A 238 3.33 -14.87 7.87
N ALA A 239 3.26 -13.54 7.88
CA ALA A 239 2.02 -12.79 7.87
C ALA A 239 1.32 -12.82 6.51
N GLN A 240 -0.01 -12.72 6.53
CA GLN A 240 -0.85 -12.67 5.36
C GLN A 240 -1.47 -11.27 5.22
N PRO A 241 -1.38 -10.65 4.02
CA PRO A 241 -2.03 -9.37 3.78
C PRO A 241 -3.55 -9.54 3.77
N SER A 242 -4.28 -8.47 4.09
CA SER A 242 -5.75 -8.52 4.06
C SER A 242 -6.28 -8.66 2.62
N ALA A 243 -7.50 -9.18 2.47
CA ALA A 243 -8.18 -9.25 1.17
C ALA A 243 -8.37 -7.86 0.56
N ARG A 244 -8.67 -6.86 1.39
CA ARG A 244 -8.84 -5.47 0.96
C ARG A 244 -7.53 -4.89 0.41
N TYR A 245 -6.41 -5.12 1.09
CA TYR A 245 -5.11 -4.63 0.63
C TYR A 245 -4.63 -5.33 -0.64
N LEU A 246 -4.74 -6.67 -0.70
CA LEU A 246 -4.42 -7.41 -1.92
C LEU A 246 -5.24 -6.93 -3.11
N LYS A 247 -6.53 -6.63 -2.90
CA LYS A 247 -7.40 -6.09 -3.94
C LYS A 247 -6.85 -4.78 -4.53
N LEU A 248 -6.25 -3.89 -3.73
CA LEU A 248 -5.62 -2.67 -4.27
C LEU A 248 -4.46 -3.02 -5.20
N ILE A 249 -3.63 -4.01 -4.83
CA ILE A 249 -2.49 -4.40 -5.66
C ILE A 249 -2.97 -5.10 -6.95
N THR A 250 -3.93 -6.02 -6.84
CA THR A 250 -4.46 -6.75 -8.01
C THR A 250 -5.23 -5.84 -8.96
N ASP A 251 -6.08 -4.95 -8.44
CA ASP A 251 -6.79 -3.96 -9.27
C ASP A 251 -5.79 -3.05 -9.98
N GLY A 252 -4.77 -2.56 -9.26
CA GLY A 252 -3.70 -1.74 -9.84
C GLY A 252 -2.92 -2.49 -10.93
N ALA A 253 -2.60 -3.76 -10.71
CA ALA A 253 -1.93 -4.59 -11.69
C ALA A 253 -2.75 -4.76 -12.99
N THR A 254 -4.06 -4.91 -12.87
CA THR A 254 -4.99 -4.95 -14.01
C THR A 254 -5.12 -3.58 -14.69
N GLU A 255 -5.28 -2.50 -13.92
CA GLU A 255 -5.40 -1.12 -14.43
C GLU A 255 -4.14 -0.67 -15.21
N LEU A 256 -2.97 -1.16 -14.80
CA LEU A 256 -1.68 -0.88 -15.43
C LEU A 256 -1.33 -1.86 -16.55
N GLU A 257 -2.15 -2.89 -16.78
CA GLU A 257 -1.87 -3.95 -17.76
C GLU A 257 -0.49 -4.59 -17.52
N LEU A 258 -0.17 -4.90 -16.25
CA LEU A 258 1.03 -5.66 -15.92
C LEU A 258 0.99 -7.04 -16.58
N PRO A 259 2.13 -7.70 -16.85
CA PRO A 259 2.15 -9.01 -17.51
C PRO A 259 1.23 -10.03 -16.82
N THR A 260 0.47 -10.78 -17.62
CA THR A 260 -0.52 -11.76 -17.17
C THR A 260 0.05 -12.75 -16.14
N GLU A 261 1.28 -13.22 -16.35
CA GLU A 261 1.99 -14.10 -15.40
C GLU A 261 2.11 -13.47 -14.00
N TYR A 262 2.39 -12.17 -13.92
CA TYR A 262 2.49 -11.47 -12.63
C TYR A 262 1.12 -11.23 -12.00
N GLN A 263 0.11 -10.93 -12.82
CA GLN A 263 -1.27 -10.81 -12.32
C GLN A 263 -1.76 -12.13 -11.73
N GLU A 264 -1.48 -13.27 -12.37
CA GLU A 264 -1.81 -14.60 -11.86
C GLU A 264 -1.12 -14.90 -10.53
N TYR A 265 0.17 -14.55 -10.41
CA TYR A 265 0.90 -14.64 -9.15
C TYR A 265 0.21 -13.84 -8.04
N LEU A 266 -0.10 -12.55 -8.27
CA LEU A 266 -0.72 -11.68 -7.27
C LEU A 266 -2.11 -12.18 -6.85
N ASN A 267 -2.93 -12.62 -7.81
CA ASN A 267 -4.26 -13.19 -7.53
C ASN A 267 -4.16 -14.54 -6.79
N GLY A 268 -3.06 -15.26 -6.95
CA GLY A 268 -2.78 -16.49 -6.21
C GLY A 268 -2.47 -16.28 -4.73
N ILE A 269 -2.12 -15.07 -4.28
CA ILE A 269 -1.76 -14.82 -2.89
C ILE A 269 -3.00 -14.97 -2.00
N ARG A 270 -2.97 -15.94 -1.07
CA ARG A 270 -4.04 -16.11 -0.07
C ARG A 270 -4.08 -14.90 0.87
N SER A 271 -5.26 -14.32 1.06
CA SER A 271 -5.49 -13.24 2.02
C SER A 271 -5.70 -13.76 3.43
N TYR A 272 -5.43 -12.92 4.43
CA TYR A 272 -5.81 -13.14 5.81
C TYR A 272 -7.34 -13.16 5.97
N THR A 273 -7.83 -14.17 6.68
CA THR A 273 -9.24 -14.35 7.02
C THR A 273 -9.37 -14.80 8.48
N ILE A 274 -10.38 -14.28 9.16
CA ILE A 274 -10.77 -14.76 10.49
C ILE A 274 -11.60 -16.03 10.31
N THR A 275 -11.18 -17.12 10.94
CA THR A 275 -11.84 -18.43 10.82
C THR A 275 -12.59 -18.85 12.08
N SER A 276 -12.30 -18.24 13.24
CA SER A 276 -12.96 -18.57 14.51
C SER A 276 -13.74 -17.39 15.12
N LYS A 277 -14.80 -17.72 15.87
CA LYS A 277 -15.53 -16.73 16.70
C LYS A 277 -14.61 -16.08 17.74
N ARG A 278 -13.63 -16.83 18.23
CA ARG A 278 -12.63 -16.37 19.20
C ARG A 278 -11.78 -15.23 18.62
N GLN A 279 -11.29 -15.39 17.39
CA GLN A 279 -10.58 -14.34 16.66
C GLN A 279 -11.48 -13.12 16.38
N GLN A 280 -12.77 -13.34 16.09
CA GLN A 280 -13.72 -12.24 15.89
C GLN A 280 -13.91 -11.38 17.15
N VAL A 281 -14.03 -12.01 18.32
CA VAL A 281 -14.05 -11.30 19.61
C VAL A 281 -12.73 -10.58 19.86
N GLY A 282 -11.60 -11.27 19.60
CA GLY A 282 -10.26 -10.68 19.70
C GLY A 282 -10.11 -9.42 18.85
N LYS A 283 -10.55 -9.45 17.60
CA LYS A 283 -10.57 -8.30 16.69
C LYS A 283 -11.31 -7.11 17.28
N VAL A 284 -12.53 -7.32 17.79
CA VAL A 284 -13.36 -6.25 18.34
C VAL A 284 -12.68 -5.64 19.57
N LEU A 285 -12.26 -6.48 20.52
CA LEU A 285 -11.58 -6.00 21.73
C LEU A 285 -10.28 -5.26 21.42
N PHE A 286 -9.46 -5.82 20.52
CA PHE A 286 -8.20 -5.22 20.13
C PHE A 286 -8.41 -3.86 19.45
N ALA A 287 -9.37 -3.78 18.52
CA ALA A 287 -9.72 -2.54 17.85
C ALA A 287 -10.27 -1.50 18.84
N SER A 288 -11.16 -1.89 19.76
CA SER A 288 -11.71 -0.99 20.78
C SER A 288 -10.65 -0.41 21.70
N ILE A 289 -9.59 -1.17 22.00
CA ILE A 289 -8.47 -0.69 22.83
C ILE A 289 -7.56 0.23 22.02
N TRP A 290 -7.10 -0.18 20.84
CA TRP A 290 -6.00 0.50 20.14
C TRP A 290 -6.45 1.56 19.13
N MET A 291 -7.58 1.37 18.44
CA MET A 291 -8.02 2.30 17.39
C MET A 291 -8.29 3.72 17.90
N PRO A 292 -8.87 3.95 19.09
CA PRO A 292 -9.04 5.31 19.60
C PRO A 292 -7.73 6.09 19.67
N PHE A 293 -6.64 5.46 20.13
CA PHE A 293 -5.32 6.09 20.20
C PHE A 293 -4.73 6.34 18.82
N VAL A 294 -4.84 5.36 17.91
CA VAL A 294 -4.36 5.50 16.53
C VAL A 294 -5.07 6.66 15.83
N LEU A 295 -6.39 6.75 15.94
CA LEU A 295 -7.19 7.82 15.33
C LEU A 295 -6.92 9.17 15.96
N MET A 296 -6.76 9.22 17.28
CA MET A 296 -6.38 10.44 17.99
C MET A 296 -5.03 10.95 17.48
N LEU A 297 -4.01 10.10 17.40
CA LEU A 297 -2.68 10.49 16.91
C LEU A 297 -2.71 10.94 15.45
N PHE A 298 -3.49 10.27 14.58
CA PHE A 298 -3.69 10.76 13.21
C PHE A 298 -4.45 12.08 13.14
N GLY A 299 -5.41 12.31 14.05
CA GLY A 299 -6.10 13.59 14.20
C GLY A 299 -5.13 14.70 14.62
N LEU A 300 -4.31 14.45 15.64
CA LEU A 300 -3.25 15.36 16.07
C LEU A 300 -2.23 15.62 14.95
N GLY A 301 -1.91 14.60 14.15
CA GLY A 301 -1.01 14.74 13.01
C GLY A 301 -1.50 15.77 12.01
N LYS A 302 -2.81 15.90 11.81
CA LYS A 302 -3.41 16.93 10.95
C LYS A 302 -3.42 18.31 11.61
N THR A 303 -3.66 18.37 12.91
CA THR A 303 -3.70 19.64 13.65
C THR A 303 -2.32 20.26 13.82
N PHE A 304 -1.30 19.42 13.98
CA PHE A 304 0.10 19.83 14.16
C PHE A 304 0.94 19.69 12.89
N GLN A 305 0.30 19.42 11.75
CA GLN A 305 0.98 19.48 10.47
C GLN A 305 1.39 20.93 10.25
N ASP A 306 2.68 21.17 10.02
CA ASP A 306 3.12 22.50 9.61
C ASP A 306 2.63 22.83 8.19
N ASP A 307 2.81 24.10 7.79
CA ASP A 307 2.53 24.54 6.42
C ASP A 307 3.36 23.77 5.37
N GLU A 308 4.37 23.02 5.81
CA GLU A 308 5.26 22.17 5.01
C GLU A 308 4.75 20.73 4.89
N GLY A 309 3.62 20.39 5.51
CA GLY A 309 3.04 19.05 5.45
C GLY A 309 3.70 18.03 6.39
N ARG A 310 4.61 18.44 7.27
CA ARG A 310 5.39 17.58 8.15
C ARG A 310 4.73 17.48 9.51
N VAL A 311 4.78 16.28 10.09
CA VAL A 311 4.35 16.04 11.47
C VAL A 311 5.52 16.24 12.44
N PRO A 312 5.29 16.79 13.65
CA PRO A 312 6.37 16.97 14.61
C PRO A 312 7.04 15.65 14.97
N GLN A 313 8.37 15.65 15.11
CA GLN A 313 9.15 14.45 15.41
C GLN A 313 8.66 13.70 16.66
N TRP A 314 8.27 14.44 17.71
CA TRP A 314 7.72 13.85 18.94
C TRP A 314 6.44 13.05 18.69
N LEU A 315 5.61 13.49 17.74
CA LEU A 315 4.37 12.81 17.39
C LEU A 315 4.66 11.54 16.59
N GLY A 316 5.63 11.58 15.69
CA GLY A 316 6.13 10.39 14.99
C GLY A 316 6.70 9.34 15.98
N MET A 317 7.50 9.77 16.95
CA MET A 317 7.99 8.89 18.02
C MET A 317 6.84 8.28 18.83
N LEU A 318 5.87 9.09 19.25
CA LEU A 318 4.70 8.63 20.00
C LEU A 318 3.88 7.60 19.21
N LEU A 319 3.69 7.83 17.91
CA LEU A 319 3.03 6.87 17.02
C LEU A 319 3.79 5.54 16.99
N GLY A 320 5.12 5.58 16.85
CA GLY A 320 5.96 4.40 16.95
C GLY A 320 5.79 3.63 18.27
N TRP A 321 5.74 4.34 19.41
CA TRP A 321 5.50 3.71 20.71
C TRP A 321 4.12 3.05 20.82
N VAL A 322 3.07 3.67 20.28
CA VAL A 322 1.71 3.10 20.25
C VAL A 322 1.68 1.83 19.40
N PHE A 323 2.24 1.85 18.19
CA PHE A 323 2.34 0.66 17.35
C PHE A 323 3.16 -0.45 18.03
N LYS A 324 4.24 -0.11 18.73
CA LYS A 324 5.03 -1.07 19.49
C LYS A 324 4.22 -1.69 20.62
N GLY A 325 3.50 -0.87 21.39
CA GLY A 325 2.61 -1.35 22.46
C GLY A 325 1.52 -2.28 21.94
N MET A 326 0.94 -1.93 20.78
CA MET A 326 -0.06 -2.74 20.08
C MET A 326 0.47 -4.13 19.77
N TRP A 327 1.64 -4.24 19.14
CA TRP A 327 2.28 -5.53 18.82
C TRP A 327 2.72 -6.31 20.05
N VAL A 328 3.29 -5.65 21.08
CA VAL A 328 3.65 -6.31 22.36
C VAL A 328 2.42 -6.91 23.04
N SER A 329 1.30 -6.17 23.09
CA SER A 329 0.05 -6.67 23.67
C SER A 329 -0.51 -7.84 22.85
N TYR A 330 -0.36 -7.81 21.53
CA TYR A 330 -0.79 -8.87 20.65
C TYR A 330 0.02 -10.15 20.86
N ASP A 331 1.34 -10.09 20.77
CA ASP A 331 2.22 -11.26 20.89
C ASP A 331 2.19 -11.84 22.32
N GLY A 332 2.04 -10.97 23.33
CA GLY A 332 2.01 -11.36 24.75
C GLY A 332 0.67 -11.95 25.20
N VAL A 333 -0.45 -11.41 24.71
CA VAL A 333 -1.79 -11.72 25.25
C VAL A 333 -2.75 -12.14 24.15
N PHE A 334 -3.01 -11.28 23.17
CA PHE A 334 -4.14 -11.51 22.25
C PHE A 334 -3.96 -12.73 21.38
N ARG A 335 -2.76 -12.95 20.83
CA ARG A 335 -2.48 -14.14 20.00
C ARG A 335 -2.80 -15.43 20.75
N ARG A 336 -2.44 -15.50 22.04
CA ARG A 336 -2.67 -16.68 22.90
C ARG A 336 -4.14 -16.82 23.29
N ALA A 337 -4.79 -15.72 23.66
CA ALA A 337 -6.17 -15.73 24.16
C ALA A 337 -7.20 -15.84 23.03
N PHE A 338 -6.97 -15.19 21.90
CA PHE A 338 -7.96 -15.02 20.83
C PHE A 338 -7.61 -15.71 19.52
N GLY A 339 -6.39 -16.23 19.37
CA GLY A 339 -5.91 -16.85 18.14
C GLY A 339 -5.14 -15.87 17.26
N ASN A 340 -4.69 -16.36 16.12
CA ASN A 340 -3.77 -15.70 15.23
C ASN A 340 -4.42 -14.50 14.51
N GLY A 341 -3.84 -13.32 14.68
CA GLY A 341 -4.27 -12.08 14.02
C GLY A 341 -3.47 -11.74 12.78
N GLU A 342 -2.53 -12.59 12.37
CA GLU A 342 -1.64 -12.36 11.22
C GLU A 342 -1.75 -13.41 10.13
N ARG A 343 -2.30 -14.57 10.46
CA ARG A 343 -2.43 -15.70 9.56
C ARG A 343 -3.74 -16.42 9.82
N THR A 344 -4.42 -16.79 8.75
CA THR A 344 -5.60 -17.65 8.78
C THR A 344 -5.25 -18.97 9.45
N GLU A 345 -6.00 -19.33 10.49
CA GLU A 345 -5.91 -20.63 11.15
C GLU A 345 -6.71 -21.64 10.31
N GLU A 346 -6.16 -22.85 10.13
CA GLU A 346 -6.92 -23.95 9.53
C GLU A 346 -8.10 -24.26 10.45
N CYS A 347 -9.30 -24.45 9.86
CA CYS A 347 -10.49 -24.75 10.65
C CYS A 347 -10.33 -26.16 11.22
N ASP A 348 -10.09 -26.29 12.52
CA ASP A 348 -10.22 -27.57 13.20
C ASP A 348 -11.71 -27.98 13.17
N GLU A 349 -12.04 -29.05 12.44
CA GLU A 349 -13.38 -29.67 12.40
C GLU A 349 -13.75 -30.36 13.74
N GLU A 350 -13.16 -29.97 14.87
CA GLU A 350 -13.26 -30.72 16.13
C GLU A 350 -14.40 -30.26 17.06
N ASP A 351 -15.12 -29.18 16.75
CA ASP A 351 -16.18 -28.65 17.63
C ASP A 351 -17.64 -29.01 17.23
N GLU A 352 -17.85 -29.91 16.26
CA GLU A 352 -19.18 -30.48 15.95
C GLU A 352 -19.29 -32.00 16.26
N GLY A 353 -18.46 -32.50 17.17
CA GLY A 353 -18.50 -33.87 17.67
C GLY A 353 -19.58 -34.17 18.71
N ARG A 354 -20.84 -33.74 18.53
CA ARG A 354 -21.98 -34.34 19.26
C ARG A 354 -23.33 -34.13 18.56
N GLY A 355 -23.55 -34.85 17.46
CA GLY A 355 -24.92 -35.03 16.94
C GLY A 355 -25.05 -35.48 15.50
N SER A 356 -25.08 -36.80 15.30
CA SER A 356 -25.80 -37.52 14.24
C SER A 356 -25.32 -37.40 12.77
N LEU A 357 -24.74 -38.50 12.31
CA LEU A 357 -24.79 -39.09 10.96
C LEU A 357 -25.85 -38.50 10.00
N ALA A 358 -25.38 -37.92 8.88
CA ALA A 358 -25.82 -38.23 7.51
C ALA A 358 -25.01 -37.40 6.51
N GLY A 359 -24.25 -38.08 5.65
CA GLY A 359 -23.52 -37.44 4.55
C GLY A 359 -24.47 -36.81 3.54
N VAL A 360 -24.32 -35.52 3.32
CA VAL A 360 -24.79 -34.82 2.12
C VAL A 360 -23.73 -33.77 1.77
N ARG A 361 -23.10 -33.90 0.59
CA ARG A 361 -22.38 -32.80 -0.05
C ARG A 361 -23.37 -31.63 -0.20
N LYS A 362 -23.25 -30.61 0.65
CA LYS A 362 -23.92 -29.33 0.43
C LYS A 362 -22.89 -28.33 -0.05
N SER A 363 -23.13 -27.87 -1.27
CA SER A 363 -22.57 -26.67 -1.86
C SER A 363 -22.56 -25.54 -0.84
N VAL A 364 -21.39 -24.94 -0.65
CA VAL A 364 -21.23 -23.72 0.14
C VAL A 364 -21.97 -22.61 -0.60
N ILE A 365 -23.16 -22.29 -0.11
CA ILE A 365 -23.89 -21.08 -0.49
C ILE A 365 -23.13 -19.92 0.17
N TYR A 366 -22.49 -19.10 -0.65
CA TYR A 366 -21.98 -17.79 -0.25
C TYR A 366 -23.13 -17.00 0.37
N CYS A 367 -23.07 -16.78 1.68
CA CYS A 367 -23.85 -15.72 2.30
C CYS A 367 -22.99 -14.46 2.23
N ASP A 368 -23.15 -13.74 1.10
CA ASP A 368 -22.67 -12.38 0.92
C ASP A 368 -23.25 -11.48 2.02
N SER A 369 -22.54 -11.38 3.14
CA SER A 369 -22.65 -10.25 4.06
C SER A 369 -21.47 -9.34 3.78
N VAL A 370 -21.61 -8.64 2.65
CA VAL A 370 -20.77 -7.54 2.20
C VAL A 370 -20.75 -6.45 3.26
N VAL A 371 -19.77 -6.48 4.15
CA VAL A 371 -19.35 -5.29 4.89
C VAL A 371 -18.22 -4.67 4.09
N ASN A 372 -18.61 -3.86 3.10
CA ASN A 372 -17.71 -2.97 2.38
C ASN A 372 -17.13 -1.94 3.36
N LEU A 373 -15.96 -2.22 3.91
CA LEU A 373 -15.07 -1.21 4.48
C LEU A 373 -13.91 -0.98 3.50
N VAL A 374 -14.28 -0.26 2.43
CA VAL A 374 -13.50 0.34 1.31
C VAL A 374 -11.98 0.15 1.31
#